data_AF-A0A3B9NY45-F1
#
_entry.id   AF-A0A3B9NY45-F1
#
_cell.length_a   1.000
_cell.length_b   1.000
_cell.length_c   1.000
_cell.angle_alpha   90.00
_cell.angle_beta   90.00
_cell.angle_gamma   90.00
#
_symmetry.space_group_name_H-M   'P 1'
#
loop_
_entity.id
_entity.type
_entity.pdbx_description
1 polymer ?
#
loop_
_entity_poly.entity_id
_entity_poly.type
_entity_poly.pdbx_seq_one_letter_code
_entity_poly.pdbx_strand_id
1 'polypeptide(L)'
;MMGKLTLQFAPGHPTGAGHFPGNPIIPGALLLAEVLSCIARAEGVRYSSCNVRNAKFLSPARPGDTVEIDHARSATGSIEFTCTVAGNKVLSGVIVANT
;
A
#
# COMPACT_ATOMS: atom_id res chain seq x y z
N MET A 1 10.43 0.73 14.82
CA MET A 1 9.31 1.54 15.34
C MET A 1 8.07 1.16 14.55
N MET A 2 6.89 1.13 15.17
CA MET A 2 5.62 0.88 14.47
C MET A 2 5.04 2.21 14.01
N GLY A 3 4.78 2.36 12.71
CA GLY A 3 4.19 3.55 12.10
C GLY A 3 2.79 3.27 11.56
N LYS A 4 1.90 4.25 11.69
CA LYS A 4 0.55 4.24 11.12
C LYS A 4 0.41 5.36 10.10
N LEU A 5 -0.12 5.05 8.93
CA LEU A 5 -0.36 6.00 7.84
C LEU A 5 -1.75 5.79 7.24
N THR A 6 -2.19 6.75 6.44
CA THR A 6 -3.46 6.68 5.71
C THR A 6 -3.24 7.10 4.27
N LEU A 7 -3.84 6.37 3.34
CA LEU A 7 -3.85 6.62 1.90
C LEU A 7 -5.31 6.65 1.43
N GLN A 8 -5.74 7.74 0.79
CA GLN A 8 -7.10 7.88 0.27
C GLN A 8 -7.11 7.80 -1.25
N PHE A 9 -7.99 6.96 -1.80
CA PHE A 9 -8.32 6.99 -3.23
C PHE A 9 -9.59 7.82 -3.42
N ALA A 10 -9.54 8.81 -4.32
CA ALA A 10 -10.73 9.61 -4.64
C ALA A 10 -11.87 8.73 -5.20
N PRO A 11 -13.16 9.02 -4.93
CA PRO A 11 -14.28 8.29 -5.54
C PRO A 11 -14.27 8.34 -7.08
N GLY A 12 -13.80 9.46 -7.65
CA GLY A 12 -13.61 9.65 -9.10
C GLY A 12 -12.25 9.19 -9.62
N HIS A 13 -11.58 8.24 -8.95
CA HIS A 13 -10.25 7.79 -9.37
C HIS A 13 -10.30 7.24 -10.82
N PRO A 14 -9.36 7.59 -11.71
CA PRO A 14 -9.41 7.22 -13.13
C PRO A 14 -9.55 5.72 -13.41
N THR A 15 -9.09 4.87 -12.48
CA THR A 15 -9.22 3.41 -12.60
C THR A 15 -10.67 2.94 -12.52
N GLY A 16 -11.58 3.74 -11.95
CA GLY A 16 -13.00 3.41 -11.83
C GLY A 16 -13.72 3.23 -13.18
N ALA A 17 -13.21 3.82 -14.26
CA ALA A 17 -13.82 3.72 -15.59
C ALA A 17 -13.42 2.44 -16.36
N GLY A 18 -12.25 1.88 -16.07
CA GLY A 18 -11.64 0.84 -16.93
C GLY A 18 -11.09 -0.38 -16.20
N HIS A 19 -11.04 -0.37 -14.86
CA HIS A 19 -10.44 -1.44 -14.08
C HIS A 19 -11.32 -1.82 -12.88
N PHE A 20 -12.42 -2.56 -13.07
CA PHE A 20 -12.93 -3.07 -14.33
C PHE A 20 -14.32 -2.46 -14.60
N PRO A 21 -14.78 -2.37 -15.87
CA PRO A 21 -16.14 -1.93 -16.17
C PRO A 21 -17.16 -2.71 -15.35
N GLY A 22 -18.05 -2.01 -14.64
CA GLY A 22 -19.08 -2.60 -13.77
C GLY A 22 -18.58 -3.14 -12.41
N ASN A 23 -17.27 -3.23 -12.19
CA ASN A 23 -16.68 -3.63 -10.91
C ASN A 23 -15.33 -2.92 -10.68
N PRO A 24 -15.36 -1.63 -10.32
CA PRO A 24 -14.15 -0.82 -10.20
C PRO A 24 -13.33 -1.23 -8.98
N ILE A 25 -12.04 -1.48 -9.19
CA ILE A 25 -11.04 -1.74 -8.17
C ILE A 25 -9.76 -0.96 -8.47
N ILE A 26 -8.98 -0.66 -7.44
CA ILE A 26 -7.64 -0.12 -7.61
C ILE A 26 -6.72 -1.23 -8.14
N PRO A 27 -5.97 -1.03 -9.24
CA PRO A 27 -5.00 -2.00 -9.72
C PRO A 27 -3.99 -2.33 -8.62
N GLY A 28 -3.68 -3.63 -8.44
CA GLY A 28 -2.78 -4.06 -7.37
C GLY A 28 -1.39 -3.39 -7.43
N ALA A 29 -0.85 -3.20 -8.63
CA ALA A 29 0.42 -2.49 -8.82
C ALA A 29 0.36 -1.02 -8.39
N LEU A 30 -0.76 -0.32 -8.66
CA LEU A 30 -0.96 1.06 -8.22
C LEU A 30 -1.12 1.14 -6.71
N LEU A 31 -1.96 0.28 -6.12
CA LEU A 31 -2.11 0.20 -4.66
C LEU A 31 -0.77 -0.02 -3.97
N LEU A 32 0.03 -0.97 -4.48
CA LEU A 32 1.36 -1.25 -3.94
C LEU A 32 2.28 -0.03 -4.07
N ALA A 33 2.36 0.61 -5.24
CA ALA A 33 3.21 1.77 -5.46
C ALA A 33 2.88 2.93 -4.49
N GLU A 34 1.60 3.25 -4.32
CA GLU A 34 1.16 4.31 -3.40
C GLU A 34 1.47 3.98 -1.94
N VAL A 35 1.22 2.73 -1.50
CA VAL A 35 1.57 2.27 -0.15
C VAL A 35 3.07 2.37 0.11
N LEU A 36 3.89 1.92 -0.84
CA LEU A 36 5.34 2.00 -0.72
C LEU A 36 5.85 3.45 -0.73
N SER A 37 5.24 4.33 -1.52
CA SER A 37 5.54 5.76 -1.53
C SER A 37 5.26 6.40 -0.16
N CYS A 38 4.10 6.08 0.45
CA CYS A 38 3.76 6.51 1.80
C CYS A 38 4.77 6.03 2.85
N ILE A 39 5.11 4.75 2.83
CA ILE A 39 6.09 4.15 3.76
C ILE A 39 7.48 4.77 3.54
N ALA A 40 7.94 4.90 2.30
CA ALA A 40 9.25 5.47 1.99
C ALA A 40 9.41 6.90 2.54
N ARG A 41 8.37 7.73 2.37
CA ARG A 41 8.32 9.09 2.91
C ARG A 41 8.36 9.10 4.44
N ALA A 42 7.60 8.22 5.09
CA ALA A 42 7.57 8.13 6.56
C ALA A 42 8.91 7.63 7.14
N GLU A 43 9.58 6.72 6.44
CA GLU A 43 10.85 6.12 6.84
C GLU A 43 12.08 6.94 6.40
N GLY A 44 11.88 8.05 5.69
CA GLY A 44 12.98 8.90 5.20
C GLY A 44 13.88 8.22 4.17
N VAL A 45 13.38 7.25 3.42
CA VAL A 45 14.13 6.51 2.38
C VAL A 45 13.62 6.87 0.98
N ARG A 46 14.45 6.60 -0.03
CA ARG A 46 14.04 6.80 -1.43
C ARG A 46 13.10 5.68 -1.85
N TYR A 47 11.98 6.02 -2.51
CA TYR A 47 11.07 5.02 -3.08
C TYR A 47 11.80 4.00 -3.99
N SER A 48 12.77 4.47 -4.78
CA SER A 48 13.58 3.62 -5.68
C SER A 48 14.47 2.61 -4.96
N SER A 49 14.69 2.73 -3.65
CA SER A 49 15.45 1.76 -2.86
C SER A 49 14.57 0.71 -2.18
N CYS A 50 13.24 0.85 -2.27
CA CYS A 50 12.29 -0.13 -1.77
C CYS A 50 12.22 -1.35 -2.70
N ASN A 51 12.78 -2.47 -2.24
CA ASN A 51 12.72 -3.74 -2.94
C ASN A 51 11.62 -4.62 -2.34
N VAL A 52 10.64 -5.01 -3.14
CA VAL A 52 9.53 -5.87 -2.70
C VAL A 52 10.02 -7.30 -2.55
N ARG A 53 10.00 -7.83 -1.33
CA ARG A 53 10.30 -9.25 -1.06
C ARG A 53 9.06 -10.11 -1.26
N ASN A 54 7.91 -9.60 -0.81
CA ASN A 54 6.61 -10.17 -1.10
C ASN A 54 5.52 -9.10 -1.00
N ALA A 55 4.43 -9.33 -1.72
CA ALA A 55 3.18 -8.59 -1.60
C ALA A 55 2.02 -9.59 -1.80
N LYS A 56 1.05 -9.58 -0.89
CA LYS A 56 -0.16 -10.41 -0.94
C LYS A 56 -1.37 -9.49 -1.01
N PHE A 57 -2.17 -9.63 -2.05
CA PHE A 57 -3.42 -8.91 -2.25
C PHE A 57 -4.57 -9.81 -1.82
N LEU A 58 -5.17 -9.53 -0.66
CA LEU A 58 -6.15 -10.42 -0.02
C LEU A 58 -7.60 -10.03 -0.36
N SER A 59 -7.85 -8.74 -0.59
CA SER A 59 -9.14 -8.24 -1.03
C SER A 59 -8.95 -6.93 -1.82
N PRO A 60 -9.88 -6.59 -2.73
CA PRO A 60 -9.75 -5.40 -3.56
C PRO A 60 -9.96 -4.11 -2.75
N ALA A 61 -9.07 -3.15 -2.95
CA ALA A 61 -9.35 -1.74 -2.68
C ALA A 61 -10.11 -1.11 -3.86
N ARG A 62 -10.88 -0.06 -3.60
CA ARG A 62 -11.79 0.58 -4.56
C ARG A 62 -11.62 2.11 -4.55
N PRO A 63 -12.03 2.80 -5.64
CA PRO A 63 -12.20 4.24 -5.60
C PRO A 63 -13.10 4.65 -4.42
N GLY A 64 -12.68 5.67 -3.66
CA GLY A 64 -13.35 6.13 -2.45
C GLY A 64 -12.83 5.47 -1.16
N ASP A 65 -12.09 4.36 -1.25
CA ASP A 65 -11.55 3.71 -0.06
C ASP A 65 -10.48 4.57 0.62
N THR A 66 -10.50 4.52 1.95
CA THR A 66 -9.39 4.94 2.79
C THR A 66 -8.63 3.71 3.25
N VAL A 67 -7.38 3.59 2.83
CA VAL A 67 -6.46 2.51 3.19
C VAL A 67 -5.66 2.95 4.42
N GLU A 68 -5.82 2.23 5.52
CA GLU A 68 -4.98 2.34 6.71
C GLU A 68 -3.75 1.46 6.52
N ILE A 69 -2.57 1.97 6.85
CA ILE A 69 -1.29 1.28 6.65
C ILE A 69 -0.56 1.20 7.99
N ASP A 70 -0.45 0.00 8.52
CA ASP A 70 0.45 -0.31 9.62
C ASP A 70 1.77 -0.80 9.04
N HIS A 71 2.91 -0.26 9.49
CA HIS A 71 4.23 -0.76 9.10
C HIS A 71 5.21 -0.77 10.26
N ALA A 72 6.21 -1.65 10.20
CA ALA A 72 7.27 -1.71 11.19
C ALA A 72 8.59 -2.11 10.55
N ARG A 73 9.64 -1.32 10.83
CA ARG A 73 11.02 -1.69 10.49
C ARG A 73 11.59 -2.68 11.52
N SER A 74 12.13 -3.79 11.02
CA SER A 74 12.86 -4.80 11.78
C SER A 74 14.31 -4.40 12.03
N ALA A 75 15.00 -5.10 12.94
CA ALA A 75 16.43 -4.89 13.19
C ALA A 75 17.32 -5.21 11.98
N THR A 76 16.86 -6.05 11.05
CA THR A 76 17.59 -6.41 9.83
C THR A 76 17.32 -5.46 8.65
N GLY A 77 16.54 -4.40 8.87
CA GLY A 77 16.24 -3.37 7.86
C GLY A 77 15.09 -3.71 6.91
N SER A 78 14.42 -4.86 7.09
CA SER A 78 13.16 -5.12 6.40
C SER A 78 12.03 -4.29 7.01
N ILE A 79 11.06 -3.88 6.20
CA ILE A 79 9.84 -3.22 6.65
C ILE A 79 8.66 -4.12 6.29
N GLU A 80 7.98 -4.60 7.31
CA GLU A 80 6.72 -5.33 7.17
C GLU A 80 5.57 -4.34 7.18
N PHE A 81 4.56 -4.56 6.34
CA PHE A 81 3.38 -3.71 6.30
C PHE A 81 2.10 -4.50 6.11
N THR A 82 1.02 -3.98 6.68
CA THR A 82 -0.35 -4.46 6.52
C THR A 82 -1.26 -3.27 6.21
N CYS A 83 -2.14 -3.46 5.24
CA CYS A 83 -3.10 -2.48 4.78
C CYS A 83 -4.53 -2.96 5.01
N THR A 84 -5.37 -2.11 5.57
CA THR A 84 -6.79 -2.38 5.83
C THR A 84 -7.69 -1.32 5.22
N VAL A 85 -8.90 -1.72 4.81
CA VAL A 85 -10.02 -0.83 4.46
C VAL A 85 -11.20 -1.25 5.32
N ALA A 86 -11.70 -0.33 6.15
CA ALA A 86 -12.79 -0.61 7.10
C ALA A 86 -12.56 -1.92 7.90
N GLY A 87 -11.32 -2.14 8.37
CA GLY A 87 -10.91 -3.33 9.11
C GLY A 87 -10.62 -4.58 8.27
N ASN A 88 -10.96 -4.60 6.98
CA ASN A 88 -10.67 -5.74 6.10
C ASN A 88 -9.27 -5.64 5.50
N LYS A 89 -8.49 -6.71 5.58
CA LYS A 89 -7.12 -6.73 5.02
C LYS A 89 -7.18 -6.74 3.49
N VAL A 90 -6.56 -5.73 2.87
CA VAL A 90 -6.51 -5.57 1.40
C VAL A 90 -5.15 -5.96 0.83
N LEU A 91 -4.07 -5.57 1.50
CA LEU A 91 -2.69 -5.80 1.08
C LEU A 91 -1.82 -6.06 2.32
N SER A 92 -0.84 -6.95 2.19
CA SER A 92 0.25 -7.06 3.17
C SER A 92 1.54 -7.40 2.43
N GLY A 93 2.68 -7.06 2.99
CA GLY A 93 3.94 -7.39 2.36
C GLY A 93 5.14 -7.10 3.22
N VAL A 94 6.30 -7.36 2.61
CA VAL A 94 7.60 -7.06 3.18
C VAL A 94 8.45 -6.41 2.10
N ILE A 95 9.06 -5.28 2.43
CA ILE A 95 10.09 -4.63 1.61
C ILE A 95 11.43 -4.62 2.33
N VAL A 96 12.50 -4.45 1.55
CA VAL A 96 13.82 -4.07 2.06
C VAL A 96 14.12 -2.67 1.51
N ALA A 97 14.47 -1.74 2.38
CA ALA A 97 14.83 -0.38 2.00
C ALA A 97 16.30 -0.13 2.31
N ASN A 98 17.11 -0.01 1.26
CA ASN A 98 18.50 0.41 1.40
C ASN A 98 18.56 1.95 1.45
N THR A 99 19.49 2.50 2.20
CA THR A 99 19.70 3.96 2.29
C THR A 99 20.45 4.47 1.05
#